data_AF-A0A1S4H2J4-F1
#
_entry.id   AF-A0A1S4H2J4-F1
#
_cell.length_a   1.000
_cell.length_b   1.000
_cell.length_c   1.000
_cell.angle_alpha   90.00
_cell.angle_beta   90.00
_cell.angle_gamma   90.00
#
_symmetry.space_group_name_H-M   'P 1'
#
loop_
_entity.id
_entity.type
_entity.pdbx_description
1 polymer ?
#
loop_
_entity_poly.entity_id
_entity_poly.type
_entity_poly.pdbx_seq_one_letter_code
_entity_poly.pdbx_strand_id
1 'polypeptide(L)'
;MNIMRRITNPAGERNKDPILDVLRRVLSKTEPNLRLLEISSGVGLHAAYFAKEFPNITFQPSEYDTTLFGSIDAYRQDVKNVEPPIFIDISKPCTDWQNEANINHTMPTGSIICSI
;
A
#
# COMPACT_ATOMS: atom_id res chain seq x y z
N MET A 1 -6.61 14.57 15.98
CA MET A 1 -5.16 14.55 15.68
C MET A 1 -4.75 13.09 15.62
N ASN A 2 -4.48 12.55 14.44
CA ASN A 2 -4.06 11.14 14.31
C ASN A 2 -2.66 11.00 14.91
N ILE A 3 -2.51 10.14 15.92
CA ILE A 3 -1.23 9.88 16.57
C ILE A 3 -0.41 8.98 15.63
N MET A 4 0.76 9.44 15.24
CA MET A 4 1.68 8.68 14.40
C MET A 4 2.38 7.61 15.25
N ARG A 5 1.85 6.38 15.24
CA ARG A 5 2.41 5.23 15.96
C ARG A 5 2.10 3.94 15.21
N ARG A 6 3.01 2.97 15.23
CA ARG A 6 2.76 1.65 14.65
C ARG A 6 1.73 0.90 15.48
N ILE A 7 0.73 0.35 14.81
CA ILE A 7 -0.23 -0.60 15.37
C ILE A 7 0.21 -2.00 14.93
N THR A 8 0.34 -2.93 15.87
CA THR A 8 0.70 -4.31 15.58
C THR A 8 -0.50 -5.07 14.99
N ASN A 9 -0.28 -5.81 13.90
CA ASN A 9 -1.27 -6.72 13.32
C ASN A 9 -0.71 -8.16 13.31
N PRO A 10 -1.08 -9.02 14.27
CA PRO A 10 -0.56 -10.39 14.34
C PRO A 10 -0.87 -11.24 13.11
N ALA A 11 -2.00 -11.01 12.44
CA ALA A 11 -2.32 -11.71 11.19
C ALA A 11 -1.38 -11.27 10.07
N GLY A 12 -1.20 -9.95 9.94
CA GLY A 12 -0.24 -9.33 9.02
C GLY A 12 1.19 -9.83 9.20
N GLU A 13 1.64 -10.01 10.44
CA GLU A 13 2.98 -10.55 10.72
C GLU A 13 3.14 -12.01 10.29
N ARG A 14 2.10 -12.84 10.44
CA ARG A 14 2.14 -14.25 10.05
C ARG A 14 2.10 -14.46 8.53
N ASN A 15 1.41 -13.59 7.80
CA ASN A 15 1.17 -13.77 6.36
C ASN A 15 2.11 -12.96 5.46
N LYS A 16 2.90 -12.00 5.99
CA LYS A 16 3.77 -11.14 5.17
C LYS A 16 4.79 -11.92 4.32
N ASP A 17 5.38 -12.99 4.85
CA ASP A 17 6.41 -13.75 4.14
C ASP A 17 5.83 -14.61 3.00
N PRO A 18 4.76 -15.41 3.23
CA PRO A 18 4.06 -16.09 2.15
C PRO A 18 3.56 -15.17 1.03
N ILE A 19 3.07 -13.97 1.37
CA ILE A 19 2.60 -12.99 0.37
C ILE A 19 3.79 -12.44 -0.43
N LEU A 20 4.89 -12.09 0.24
CA LEU A 20 6.10 -11.61 -0.41
C LEU A 20 6.63 -12.61 -1.44
N ASP A 21 6.59 -13.91 -1.15
CA ASP A 21 7.03 -14.95 -2.08
C ASP A 21 6.16 -15.04 -3.34
N VAL A 22 4.87 -14.73 -3.24
CA VAL A 22 3.99 -14.60 -4.41
C VAL A 22 4.33 -13.34 -5.19
N LEU A 23 4.48 -12.20 -4.51
CA LEU A 23 4.82 -10.91 -5.14
C LEU A 23 6.14 -10.98 -5.93
N ARG A 24 7.15 -11.68 -5.40
CA ARG A 24 8.44 -11.90 -6.08
C ARG A 24 8.32 -12.58 -7.45
N ARG A 25 7.25 -13.34 -7.67
CA ARG A 25 7.03 -14.08 -8.94
C ARG A 25 6.24 -13.26 -9.96
N VAL A 26 5.43 -12.30 -9.51
CA VAL A 26 4.50 -11.56 -10.37
C VAL A 26 4.94 -10.12 -10.65
N LEU A 27 5.73 -9.53 -9.75
CA LEU A 27 6.21 -8.16 -9.90
C LEU A 27 7.58 -8.13 -10.58
N SER A 28 7.72 -7.24 -11.57
CA SER A 28 9.02 -6.95 -12.19
C SER A 28 9.91 -6.17 -11.22
N LYS A 29 11.14 -6.63 -11.06
CA LYS A 29 12.18 -5.95 -10.24
C LYS A 29 13.06 -5.00 -11.04
N THR A 30 12.93 -5.00 -12.36
CA THR A 30 13.84 -4.30 -13.27
C THR A 30 13.15 -3.23 -14.09
N GLU A 31 11.82 -3.29 -14.22
CA GLU A 31 11.06 -2.26 -14.91
C GLU A 31 11.03 -0.98 -14.07
N PRO A 32 11.47 0.16 -14.63
CA PRO A 32 11.51 1.42 -13.89
C PRO A 32 10.12 2.06 -13.80
N ASN A 33 9.93 2.94 -12.80
CA ASN A 33 8.74 3.76 -12.62
C ASN A 33 7.44 2.97 -12.43
N LEU A 34 7.52 1.75 -11.92
CA LEU A 34 6.35 0.99 -11.54
C LEU A 34 5.68 1.61 -10.32
N ARG A 35 4.35 1.67 -10.37
CA ARG A 35 3.52 2.05 -9.22
C ARG A 35 2.65 0.88 -8.83
N LEU A 36 2.37 0.73 -7.55
CA LEU A 36 1.54 -0.34 -7.03
C LEU A 36 0.57 0.24 -6.01
N LEU A 37 -0.72 0.06 -6.25
CA LEU A 37 -1.77 0.44 -5.32
C LEU A 37 -2.05 -0.73 -4.37
N GLU A 38 -1.87 -0.53 -3.08
CA GLU A 38 -2.30 -1.47 -2.05
C GLU A 38 -3.69 -1.06 -1.55
N ILE A 39 -4.69 -1.90 -1.84
CA ILE A 39 -6.06 -1.73 -1.35
C ILE A 39 -6.18 -2.35 0.04
N SER A 40 -6.83 -1.63 0.96
CA SER A 40 -7.00 -2.04 2.36
C SER A 40 -5.67 -2.29 3.06
N SER A 41 -4.80 -1.29 3.05
CA SER A 41 -3.48 -1.32 3.68
C SER A 41 -3.50 -1.58 5.19
N GLY A 42 -4.65 -1.40 5.84
CA GLY A 42 -4.83 -1.59 7.28
C GLY A 42 -3.82 -0.74 8.06
N VAL A 43 -3.03 -1.38 8.91
CA VAL A 43 -2.03 -0.69 9.75
C VAL A 43 -0.79 -0.21 8.98
N GLY A 44 -0.61 -0.63 7.72
CA GLY A 44 0.53 -0.25 6.86
C GLY A 44 1.76 -1.17 6.92
N LEU A 45 1.68 -2.30 7.62
CA LEU A 45 2.79 -3.26 7.76
C LEU A 45 3.28 -3.80 6.40
N HIS A 46 2.36 -4.24 5.55
CA HIS A 46 2.67 -4.93 4.29
C HIS A 46 3.28 -3.99 3.25
N ALA A 47 2.68 -2.83 2.96
CA ALA A 47 3.30 -1.81 2.11
C ALA A 47 4.76 -1.53 2.51
N ALA A 48 5.02 -1.24 3.79
CA ALA A 48 6.38 -0.95 4.25
C ALA A 48 7.31 -2.18 4.22
N TYR A 49 6.77 -3.38 4.43
CA TYR A 49 7.55 -4.62 4.36
C TYR A 49 7.95 -4.96 2.92
N PHE A 50 7.01 -4.92 1.98
CA PHE A 50 7.23 -5.26 0.57
C PHE A 50 8.07 -4.20 -0.14
N ALA A 51 7.89 -2.92 0.20
CA ALA A 51 8.66 -1.83 -0.38
C ALA A 51 10.19 -2.02 -0.26
N LYS A 52 10.65 -2.67 0.81
CA LYS A 52 12.08 -3.00 1.00
C LYS A 52 12.62 -4.00 -0.03
N GLU A 53 11.78 -4.91 -0.52
CA GLU A 53 12.15 -5.92 -1.52
C GLU A 53 12.08 -5.38 -2.95
N PHE A 54 11.22 -4.38 -3.20
CA PHE A 54 10.96 -3.83 -4.53
C PHE A 54 11.28 -2.33 -4.62
N PRO A 55 12.57 -1.94 -4.55
CA PRO A 55 12.98 -0.53 -4.56
C PRO A 55 12.65 0.21 -5.88
N ASN A 56 12.36 -0.52 -6.96
CA ASN A 56 11.94 0.03 -8.25
C ASN A 56 10.43 0.32 -8.34
N ILE A 57 9.66 -0.05 -7.31
CA ILE A 57 8.20 0.12 -7.26
C ILE A 57 7.84 1.15 -6.20
N THR A 58 7.06 2.15 -6.58
CA THR A 58 6.41 3.07 -5.63
C THR A 58 5.09 2.47 -5.15
N PHE A 59 5.01 2.18 -3.85
CA PHE A 59 3.80 1.68 -3.20
C PHE A 59 2.92 2.86 -2.80
N GLN A 60 1.65 2.78 -3.14
CA GLN A 60 0.61 3.67 -2.69
C GLN A 60 -0.34 2.92 -1.77
N PRO A 61 -0.26 3.15 -0.45
CA PRO A 61 -1.24 2.61 0.48
C PRO A 61 -2.61 3.28 0.28
N SER A 62 -3.68 2.52 0.42
CA SER A 62 -5.04 3.04 0.48
C SER A 62 -5.88 2.33 1.54
N GLU A 63 -6.71 3.09 2.24
CA GLU A 63 -7.50 2.58 3.36
C GLU A 63 -8.80 3.39 3.52
N TYR A 64 -9.88 2.71 3.89
CA TYR A 64 -11.17 3.33 4.19
C TYR A 64 -11.18 3.91 5.61
N ASP A 65 -10.64 3.18 6.58
CA ASP A 65 -10.53 3.65 7.95
C ASP A 65 -9.38 4.65 8.13
N THR A 66 -9.70 5.94 8.00
CA THR A 66 -8.75 7.04 8.16
C THR A 66 -8.09 7.11 9.54
N THR A 67 -8.59 6.40 10.56
CA THR A 67 -7.93 6.32 11.87
C THR A 67 -6.62 5.55 11.82
N LEU A 68 -6.42 4.70 10.81
CA LEU A 68 -5.21 3.92 10.61
C LEU A 68 -4.11 4.69 9.87
N PHE A 69 -4.40 5.86 9.29
CA PHE A 69 -3.43 6.65 8.52
C PHE A 69 -2.18 6.99 9.33
N GLY A 70 -2.34 7.32 10.61
CA GLY A 70 -1.21 7.57 11.51
C GLY A 70 -0.29 6.35 11.70
N SER A 71 -0.84 5.12 11.63
CA SER A 71 -0.04 3.90 11.66
C SER A 71 0.68 3.67 10.33
N ILE A 72 -0.02 3.85 9.21
CA ILE A 72 0.58 3.72 7.87
C ILE A 72 1.76 4.70 7.73
N ASP A 73 1.56 5.96 8.13
CA ASP A 73 2.63 6.96 8.14
C ASP A 73 3.80 6.58 9.06
N ALA A 74 3.53 5.93 10.20
CA ALA A 74 4.58 5.46 11.10
C ALA A 74 5.37 4.27 10.53
N TYR A 75 4.74 3.39 9.75
CA TYR A 75 5.41 2.28 9.06
C TYR A 75 6.25 2.77 7.89
N ARG A 76 5.74 3.74 7.11
CA ARG A 76 6.44 4.24 5.93
C ARG A 76 7.72 5.02 6.23
N GLN A 77 7.93 5.50 7.47
CA GLN A 77 9.17 6.21 7.83
C GLN A 77 10.45 5.39 7.60
N ASP A 78 10.37 4.06 7.56
CA ASP A 78 11.55 3.19 7.36
C ASP A 78 11.92 2.98 5.89
N VAL A 79 11.13 3.53 4.95
CA VAL A 79 11.22 3.24 3.51
C VAL A 79 11.00 4.50 2.68
N LYS A 80 11.59 4.55 1.49
CA LYS A 80 11.55 5.77 0.64
C LYS A 80 10.51 5.70 -0.48
N ASN A 81 10.03 4.50 -0.79
CA ASN A 81 9.16 4.19 -1.92
C ASN A 81 7.74 3.82 -1.47
N VAL A 82 7.27 4.41 -0.37
CA VAL A 82 5.88 4.29 0.10
C VAL A 82 5.28 5.69 0.29
N GLU A 83 4.24 5.98 -0.47
CA GLU A 83 3.53 7.27 -0.44
C GLU A 83 2.65 7.41 0.82
N PRO A 84 2.20 8.63 1.17
CA PRO A 84 1.20 8.83 2.20
C PRO A 84 -0.08 8.03 1.88
N PRO A 85 -0.81 7.50 2.88
CA PRO A 85 -2.05 6.78 2.64
C PRO A 85 -3.11 7.68 2.00
N ILE A 86 -3.90 7.10 1.09
CA ILE A 86 -5.08 7.76 0.51
C ILE A 86 -6.38 7.09 0.96
N PHE A 87 -7.45 7.88 1.03
CA PHE A 87 -8.78 7.35 1.26
C PHE A 87 -9.35 6.74 -0.02
N ILE A 88 -9.81 5.49 0.07
CA ILE A 88 -10.58 4.84 -1.00
C ILE A 88 -11.76 4.11 -0.38
N ASP A 89 -12.96 4.36 -0.92
CA ASP A 89 -14.15 3.56 -0.67
C ASP A 89 -14.36 2.60 -1.85
N ILE A 90 -13.96 1.34 -1.65
CA ILE A 90 -14.08 0.29 -2.67
C ILE A 90 -15.52 -0.14 -2.95
N SER A 91 -16.50 0.30 -2.13
CA SER A 91 -17.92 0.10 -2.43
C SER A 91 -18.43 1.01 -3.56
N LYS A 92 -17.63 2.02 -3.93
CA LYS A 92 -17.88 2.91 -5.08
C LYS A 92 -17.15 2.41 -6.32
N PRO A 93 -17.72 2.64 -7.52
CA PRO A 93 -16.99 2.45 -8.77
C PRO A 93 -15.64 3.16 -8.75
N CYS A 94 -14.60 2.57 -9.34
CA CYS A 94 -13.27 3.17 -9.41
C CYS A 94 -13.20 4.45 -10.29
N THR A 95 -14.28 4.78 -11.00
CA THR A 95 -14.48 6.08 -11.65
C THR A 95 -14.79 7.21 -10.67
N ASP A 96 -15.30 6.86 -9.49
CA ASP A 96 -15.85 7.80 -8.51
C ASP A 96 -14.89 7.99 -7.32
N TRP A 97 -13.74 7.31 -7.31
CA TRP A 97 -12.72 7.49 -6.29
C TRP A 97 -12.12 8.89 -6.37
N GLN A 98 -12.33 9.68 -5.31
CA GLN A 98 -11.73 11.00 -5.14
C GLN A 98 -10.65 10.92 -4.05
N ASN A 99 -9.40 11.15 -4.43
CA ASN A 99 -8.26 11.12 -3.53
C ASN A 99 -7.14 12.06 -4.01
N GLU A 100 -6.27 12.45 -3.08
CA GLU A 100 -5.21 13.43 -3.31
C GLU A 100 -4.13 12.96 -4.31
N ALA A 101 -3.99 11.65 -4.51
CA ALA A 101 -3.03 11.07 -5.44
C ALA A 101 -3.60 10.86 -6.86
N ASN A 102 -4.82 11.34 -7.15
CA ASN A 102 -5.52 11.20 -8.43
C ASN A 102 -5.59 9.74 -8.92
N ILE A 103 -5.77 8.79 -7.99
CA ILE A 103 -5.88 7.37 -8.27
C ILE A 103 -7.30 7.02 -8.65
N ASN A 104 -7.47 6.55 -9.88
CA ASN A 104 -8.74 6.08 -10.41
C ASN A 104 -8.48 5.06 -11.54
N HIS A 105 -9.55 4.65 -12.23
CA HIS A 105 -9.52 3.72 -13.36
C HIS A 105 -8.53 4.04 -14.50
N THR A 106 -8.06 5.29 -14.64
CA THR A 106 -7.11 5.70 -15.69
C THR A 106 -5.65 5.62 -15.24
N MET A 107 -5.35 5.08 -14.05
CA MET A 107 -3.97 4.90 -13.64
C MET A 107 -3.21 4.05 -14.66
N PRO A 108 -2.08 4.55 -15.21
CA PRO A 108 -1.26 3.76 -16.13
C PRO A 108 -0.86 2.47 -15.41
N THR A 109 -1.06 1.35 -16.10
CA THR A 109 -0.86 -0.03 -15.62
C THR A 109 0.36 -0.17 -14.72
N GLY A 110 0.12 -0.06 -13.43
CA GLY A 110 0.99 -0.41 -12.33
C GLY A 110 0.14 -1.27 -11.40
N SER A 111 0.56 -2.51 -11.20
CA SER A 111 -0.23 -3.59 -10.62
C SER A 111 -1.01 -3.18 -9.36
N ILE A 112 -2.28 -3.53 -9.27
CA ILE A 112 -3.07 -3.40 -8.03
C ILE A 112 -2.82 -4.65 -7.20
N ILE A 113 -2.50 -4.49 -5.92
CA ILE A 113 -2.52 -5.59 -4.95
C ILE A 113 -3.60 -5.32 -3.89
N CYS A 114 -4.25 -6.38 -3.46
CA CYS A 114 -5.07 -6.38 -2.27
C CYS A 114 -4.34 -7.24 -1.24
N SER A 115 -3.87 -6.63 -0.16
CA SER A 115 -3.25 -7.32 0.96
C SER A 115 -4.32 -7.76 1.96
N ILE A 116 -4.15 -8.97 2.52
CA ILE A 116 -5.07 -9.64 3.47
C ILE A 116 -4.90 -9.13 4.90
#